data_AF-A0A8J6RA99-F1
#
_entry.id   AF-A0A8J6RA99-F1
#
_cell.length_a   1.000
_cell.length_b   1.000
_cell.length_c   1.000
_cell.angle_alpha   90.00
_cell.angle_beta   90.00
_cell.angle_gamma   90.00
#
_symmetry.space_group_name_H-M   'P 1'
#
loop_
_entity.id
_entity.type
_entity.pdbx_description
1 polymer ?
#
loop_
_entity_poly.entity_id
_entity_poly.type
_entity_poly.pdbx_seq_one_letter_code
_entity_poly.pdbx_strand_id
1 'polypeptide(L)' 'MIAQYLINDRARLGLVGASTHSFRRTALTQMSSAGIPLRVIQEISGYRSLQALQRYLKVLELQMEGAIAALRF' A
#
# COMPACT_ATOMS: atom_id res chain seq x y z
N MET A 1 4.05 -15.16 -9.28
CA MET A 1 2.68 -15.72 -9.28
C MET A 1 1.94 -15.55 -7.94
N ILE A 2 2.62 -15.22 -6.83
CA ILE A 2 2.00 -15.00 -5.50
C ILE A 2 1.45 -13.57 -5.31
N ALA A 3 2.00 -12.59 -6.03
CA ALA A 3 1.83 -11.15 -5.73
C ALA A 3 0.57 -10.45 -6.29
N GLN A 4 -0.22 -11.11 -7.15
CA GLN A 4 -1.44 -10.50 -7.72
C GLN A 4 -2.71 -10.98 -7.01
N TYR A 5 -2.60 -12.02 -6.16
CA TYR A 5 -3.73 -12.74 -5.62
C TYR A 5 -4.41 -11.99 -4.45
N LEU A 6 -3.63 -11.34 -3.58
CA LEU A 6 -4.17 -10.69 -2.37
C LEU A 6 -4.94 -9.37 -2.64
N ILE A 7 -4.63 -8.68 -3.75
CA ILE A 7 -5.25 -7.38 -4.07
C ILE A 7 -6.45 -7.52 -5.03
N ASN A 8 -6.52 -8.60 -5.81
CA ASN A 8 -7.63 -8.84 -6.72
C ASN A 8 -8.72 -9.76 -6.16
N ASP A 9 -8.43 -10.55 -5.11
CA ASP A 9 -9.36 -11.56 -4.60
C ASP A 9 -10.35 -10.99 -3.58
N ARG A 10 -11.24 -10.12 -4.07
CA ARG A 10 -12.35 -9.53 -3.29
C ARG A 10 -13.25 -10.55 -2.61
N ALA A 11 -13.45 -11.68 -3.27
CA ALA A 11 -14.38 -12.71 -2.85
C ALA A 11 -13.94 -13.35 -1.53
N ARG A 12 -12.62 -13.47 -1.31
CA ARG A 12 -12.07 -13.99 -0.04
C ARG A 12 -12.11 -12.99 1.12
N LEU A 13 -12.22 -11.69 0.84
CA LEU A 13 -12.18 -10.63 1.85
C LEU A 13 -13.55 -10.02 2.18
N GLY A 14 -14.64 -10.47 1.55
CA GLY A 14 -16.00 -10.01 1.85
C GLY A 14 -16.32 -8.57 1.40
N LEU A 15 -15.48 -7.97 0.54
CA LEU A 15 -15.61 -6.57 0.11
C LEU A 15 -16.41 -6.45 -1.19
N VAL A 16 -17.72 -6.69 -1.07
CA VAL A 16 -18.69 -6.54 -2.17
C VAL A 16 -18.98 -5.04 -2.38
N GLY A 17 -18.61 -4.50 -3.55
CA GLY A 17 -18.96 -3.12 -3.96
C GLY A 17 -17.81 -2.15 -4.23
N ALA A 18 -16.56 -2.45 -3.84
CA ALA A 18 -15.40 -1.63 -4.21
C ALA A 18 -14.92 -1.95 -5.63
N SER A 19 -14.44 -0.98 -6.42
CA SER A 19 -13.84 -1.22 -7.76
C SER A 19 -12.38 -1.70 -7.66
N THR A 20 -11.85 -2.54 -8.58
CA THR A 20 -10.49 -3.17 -8.46
C THR A 20 -9.41 -2.15 -8.21
N HIS A 21 -9.55 -0.99 -8.86
CA HIS A 21 -8.62 0.09 -8.75
C HIS A 21 -8.71 0.86 -7.41
N SER A 22 -9.92 1.08 -6.87
CA SER A 22 -10.10 1.76 -5.58
C SER A 22 -9.62 0.88 -4.41
N PHE A 23 -9.94 -0.41 -4.43
CA PHE A 23 -9.48 -1.33 -3.39
C PHE A 23 -7.95 -1.48 -3.38
N ARG A 24 -7.32 -1.64 -4.55
CA ARG A 24 -5.85 -1.69 -4.65
C ARG A 24 -5.20 -0.45 -4.05
N ARG A 25 -5.70 0.73 -4.40
CA ARG A 25 -5.19 1.99 -3.83
C ARG A 25 -5.36 2.04 -2.33
N THR A 26 -6.54 1.67 -1.81
CA THR A 26 -6.82 1.65 -0.37
C THR A 26 -5.92 0.68 0.38
N ALA A 27 -5.78 -0.56 -0.10
CA ALA A 27 -4.94 -1.58 0.54
C ALA A 27 -3.46 -1.17 0.59
N LEU A 28 -2.92 -0.64 -0.53
CA LEU A 28 -1.54 -0.14 -0.59
C LEU A 28 -1.34 1.05 0.35
N THR A 29 -2.30 1.98 0.38
CA THR A 29 -2.27 3.14 1.28
C THR A 29 -2.29 2.69 2.75
N GLN A 30 -3.17 1.76 3.12
CA GLN A 30 -3.26 1.24 4.49
C GLN A 30 -1.96 0.54 4.93
N MET A 31 -1.37 -0.30 4.08
CA MET A 31 -0.09 -0.95 4.38
C MET A 31 1.04 0.08 4.59
N SER A 32 1.08 1.13 3.77
CA SER A 32 2.06 2.21 3.93
C SER A 32 1.80 3.03 5.19
N SER A 33 0.54 3.32 5.53
CA SER A 33 0.18 4.02 6.76
C SER A 33 0.47 3.20 8.02
N ALA A 34 0.42 1.86 7.92
CA ALA A 34 0.85 0.94 8.98
C ALA A 34 2.38 0.82 9.13
N GLY A 35 3.17 1.57 8.35
CA GLY A 35 4.63 1.58 8.44
C GLY A 35 5.30 0.35 7.80
N ILE A 36 4.56 -0.43 7.00
CA ILE A 36 5.15 -1.59 6.30
C ILE A 36 6.15 -1.10 5.25
N PRO A 37 7.37 -1.65 5.19
CA PRO A 37 8.38 -1.22 4.22
C PRO A 37 7.90 -1.31 2.77
N LEU A 38 8.17 -0.28 1.96
CA LEU A 38 7.70 -0.21 0.56
C LEU A 38 8.10 -1.41 -0.30
N ARG A 39 9.30 -1.99 -0.04
CA ARG A 39 9.75 -3.20 -0.73
C ARG A 39 8.88 -4.41 -0.39
N VAL A 40 8.45 -4.56 0.85
CA VAL A 40 7.51 -5.61 1.27
C VAL A 40 6.16 -5.42 0.58
N ILE A 41 5.65 -4.18 0.56
CA ILE A 41 4.41 -3.83 -0.16
C ILE A 41 4.55 -4.15 -1.66
N GLN A 42 5.69 -3.85 -2.28
CA GLN A 42 5.96 -4.15 -3.69
C GLN A 42 5.90 -5.65 -3.99
N GLU A 43 6.57 -6.47 -3.17
CA GLU A 43 6.55 -7.94 -3.31
C GLU A 43 5.14 -8.51 -3.13
N ILE A 44 4.37 -7.99 -2.17
CA ILE A 44 2.99 -8.41 -1.92
C ILE A 44 2.06 -8.04 -3.09
N SER A 45 2.30 -6.88 -3.72
CA SER A 45 1.40 -6.27 -4.71
C SER A 45 1.76 -6.53 -6.17
N GLY A 46 2.94 -7.10 -6.42
CA GLY A 46 3.37 -7.56 -7.73
C GLY A 46 3.80 -6.46 -8.68
N TYR A 47 4.09 -5.26 -8.18
CA TYR A 47 4.63 -4.20 -9.03
C TYR A 47 6.07 -4.51 -9.43
N ARG A 48 6.33 -4.47 -10.73
CA ARG A 48 7.67 -4.65 -11.30
C ARG A 48 8.64 -3.52 -10.93
N SER A 49 8.12 -2.36 -10.51
CA SER A 49 8.93 -1.22 -10.07
C SER A 49 8.30 -0.48 -8.89
N LEU A 50 9.14 0.06 -8.01
CA LEU A 50 8.71 0.95 -6.92
C LEU A 50 8.03 2.21 -7.45
N GLN A 51 8.45 2.70 -8.60
CA GLN A 51 7.87 3.88 -9.23
C GLN A 51 6.40 3.66 -9.62
N ALA A 52 6.04 2.44 -10.04
CA ALA A 52 4.65 2.10 -10.31
C ALA A 52 3.81 2.02 -9.02
N LEU A 53 4.40 1.52 -7.92
CA LEU A 53 3.78 1.46 -6.60
C LEU A 53 3.55 2.86 -6.00
N GLN A 54 4.52 3.77 -6.12
CA GLN A 54 4.49 5.12 -5.55
C GLN A 54 3.27 5.93 -6.01
N ARG A 55 2.76 5.70 -7.22
CA ARG A 55 1.54 6.36 -7.73
C ARG A 55 0.29 6.12 -6.86
N TYR A 56 0.33 5.10 -6.00
CA TYR A 56 -0.78 4.70 -5.13
C TYR A 56 -0.58 5.14 -3.68
N LEU A 57 0.60 5.64 -3.31
CA LEU A 57 0.97 5.99 -1.95
C LEU A 57 0.99 7.52 -1.81
N LYS A 58 -0.14 8.09 -1.38
CA LYS A 58 -0.16 9.50 -0.97
C LYS A 58 0.57 9.62 0.37
N VAL A 59 1.60 10.45 0.42
CA VAL A 59 2.21 10.88 1.69
C VAL A 59 1.30 11.94 2.30
N LEU A 60 0.87 11.73 3.55
CA LEU A 60 0.14 12.75 4.31
C LEU A 60 1.13 13.60 5.12
N GLU A 61 0.83 14.88 5.31
CA GLU A 61 1.70 15.82 6.04
C GLU A 61 2.02 15.32 7.46
N LEU A 62 1.03 14.75 8.15
CA LEU A 62 1.20 14.14 9.48
C LEU A 62 2.26 13.02 9.52
N GLN A 63 2.44 12.28 8.42
CA GLN A 63 3.45 11.24 8.33
C GLN A 63 4.86 11.83 8.20
N MET A 64 5.00 13.01 7.57
CA MET A 64 6.27 13.72 7.49
C MET A 64 6.67 14.30 8.85
N GLU A 65 5.73 14.92 9.55
CA GLU A 65 5.96 15.43 10.91
C GLU A 65 6.39 14.32 11.87
N GLY A 66 5.69 13.19 11.84
CA GLY A 66 6.05 12.02 12.64
C GLY A 66 7.44 11.45 12.30
N ALA A 67 7.81 11.43 11.01
CA ALA A 67 9.13 10.96 10.58
C ALA A 67 10.26 11.88 11.06
N ILE A 68 10.04 13.20 11.02
CA ILE A 68 11.00 14.19 11.54
C ILE A 68 11.11 14.08 13.07
N ALA A 69 9.98 13.95 13.77
CA ALA A 69 9.97 13.79 15.23
C ALA A 69 10.61 12.48 15.72
N ALA A 70 10.64 11.44 14.87
CA ALA A 70 11.29 10.17 15.16
C ALA A 70 12.83 10.23 15.04
N LEU A 71 13.39 11.30 14.46
CA LEU A 71 14.84 11.52 14.47
C LEU A 71 15.28 11.78 15.91
N ARG A 72 15.88 10.76 16.53
CA ARG A 72 16.61 10.91 17.78
C ARG A 72 18.10 10.96 17.47
N PHE A 73 18.74 12.04 17.88
CA PHE A 73 20.18 12.23 17.93
C PHE A 73 20.67 12.07 19.37
#